data_AF-A0A2S2N8Q8-F1
#
_entry.id   AF-A0A2S2N8Q8-F1
#
_cell.length_a   1.000
_cell.length_b   1.000
_cell.length_c   1.000
_cell.angle_alpha   90.00
_cell.angle_beta   90.00
_cell.angle_gamma   90.00
#
_symmetry.space_group_name_H-M   'P 1'
#
loop_
_entity.id
_entity.type
_entity.pdbx_description
1 polymer ?
#
loop_
_entity_poly.entity_id
_entity_poly.type
_entity_poly.pdbx_seq_one_letter_code
_entity_poly.pdbx_strand_id
1 'polypeptide(L)'
;SFRILYILIRAINTSKIKDKYVMLKNKNIVVVRHIVKQQNKSDFHIIVQTFLNCLHFYSSPTLSSNLGTFIVNTLFLSDEFVTNVTDIKYKCFFVPVSNEKAIVTTLCHSISE
;
A
#
# COMPACT_ATOMS: atom_id res chain seq x y z
N SER A 1 5.72 -7.89 -17.83
CA SER A 1 5.32 -7.24 -16.55
C SER A 1 3.81 -7.12 -16.51
N PHE A 2 3.16 -7.62 -15.47
CA PHE A 2 1.72 -7.42 -15.28
C PHE A 2 1.46 -6.00 -14.78
N ARG A 3 0.30 -5.43 -15.12
CA ARG A 3 -0.10 -4.06 -14.71
C ARG A 3 -1.22 -4.04 -13.68
N ILE A 4 -2.03 -5.10 -13.64
CA ILE A 4 -3.19 -5.21 -12.76
C ILE A 4 -3.16 -6.58 -12.08
N LEU A 5 -3.42 -6.60 -10.77
CA LEU A 5 -3.62 -7.80 -9.97
C LEU A 5 -4.89 -7.65 -9.15
N TYR A 6 -5.72 -8.69 -9.11
CA TYR A 6 -6.95 -8.73 -8.31
C TYR A 6 -6.70 -9.55 -7.04
N ILE A 7 -6.94 -8.97 -5.86
CA ILE A 7 -6.82 -9.65 -4.57
C ILE A 7 -8.13 -9.44 -3.81
N LEU A 8 -8.83 -10.54 -3.47
CA LEU A 8 -9.99 -10.57 -2.55
C LEU A 8 -10.97 -9.38 -2.73
N ILE A 9 -11.37 -9.08 -3.99
CA ILE A 9 -12.34 -8.03 -4.39
C ILE A 9 -11.73 -6.63 -4.66
N ARG A 10 -10.41 -6.42 -4.54
CA ARG A 10 -9.76 -5.12 -4.84
C ARG A 10 -8.66 -5.26 -5.87
N ALA A 11 -8.70 -4.41 -6.90
CA ALA A 11 -7.65 -4.32 -7.92
C ALA A 11 -6.49 -3.46 -7.42
N ILE A 12 -5.27 -3.99 -7.53
CA ILE A 12 -4.01 -3.24 -7.54
C ILE A 12 -3.69 -2.94 -9.01
N ASN A 13 -3.54 -1.67 -9.36
CA ASN A 13 -3.21 -1.26 -10.72
C ASN A 13 -2.02 -0.30 -10.68
N THR A 14 -0.85 -0.76 -11.15
CA THR A 14 0.39 0.01 -11.10
C THR A 14 0.39 1.22 -12.05
N SER A 15 -0.52 1.24 -13.03
CA SER A 15 -0.69 2.35 -13.96
C SER A 15 -1.58 3.48 -13.42
N LYS A 16 -2.37 3.22 -12.38
CA LYS A 16 -3.25 4.21 -11.75
C LYS A 16 -2.70 4.62 -10.39
N ILE A 17 -2.42 5.91 -10.21
CA ILE A 17 -1.77 6.40 -8.99
C ILE A 17 -2.53 6.00 -7.73
N LYS A 18 -3.87 6.05 -7.72
CA LYS A 18 -4.70 5.73 -6.55
C LYS A 18 -4.74 4.24 -6.20
N ASP A 19 -4.37 3.36 -7.13
CA ASP A 19 -4.56 1.91 -7.00
C ASP A 19 -3.27 1.14 -6.68
N LYS A 20 -2.14 1.84 -6.54
CA LYS A 20 -0.82 1.20 -6.35
C LYS A 20 -0.28 1.30 -4.93
N TYR A 21 -1.10 1.64 -3.94
CA TYR A 21 -0.65 1.77 -2.54
C TYR A 21 -1.29 0.71 -1.63
N VAL A 22 -0.47 0.08 -0.81
CA VAL A 22 -0.89 -0.97 0.13
C VAL A 22 -0.11 -0.87 1.44
N MET A 23 -0.69 -1.42 2.52
CA MET A 23 -0.01 -1.62 3.79
C MET A 23 0.32 -3.10 3.96
N LEU A 24 1.57 -3.39 4.29
CA LEU A 24 2.06 -4.73 4.61
C LEU A 24 1.71 -5.13 6.05
N LYS A 25 1.78 -6.43 6.37
CA LYS A 25 1.52 -6.96 7.72
C LYS A 25 2.44 -6.38 8.80
N ASN A 26 3.67 -6.00 8.43
CA ASN A 26 4.61 -5.29 9.29
C ASN A 26 4.27 -3.80 9.49
N LYS A 27 3.11 -3.34 8.99
CA LYS A 27 2.59 -1.96 9.05
C LYS A 27 3.29 -0.96 8.13
N ASN A 28 4.26 -1.39 7.32
CA ASN A 28 4.88 -0.52 6.33
C ASN A 28 3.89 -0.17 5.22
N ILE A 29 3.83 1.11 4.87
CA ILE A 29 3.11 1.57 3.68
C ILE A 29 4.07 1.52 2.50
N VAL A 30 3.61 0.93 1.40
CA VAL A 30 4.43 0.75 0.21
C VAL A 30 3.69 1.15 -1.06
N VAL A 31 4.46 1.59 -2.06
CA VAL A 31 4.01 1.77 -3.44
C VAL A 31 4.40 0.54 -4.26
N VAL A 32 3.41 -0.06 -4.93
CA VAL A 32 3.61 -1.18 -5.84
C VAL A 32 4.09 -0.65 -7.19
N ARG A 33 5.31 -1.04 -7.57
CA ARG A 33 5.94 -0.67 -8.84
C ARG A 33 5.66 -1.71 -9.90
N HIS A 34 5.86 -2.98 -9.56
CA HIS A 34 5.67 -4.09 -10.48
C HIS A 34 4.91 -5.25 -9.85
N ILE A 35 4.14 -5.92 -10.69
CA ILE A 35 3.52 -7.21 -10.39
C ILE A 35 4.22 -8.23 -11.29
N VAL A 36 4.82 -9.24 -10.68
CA VAL A 36 5.57 -10.28 -11.37
C VAL A 36 5.03 -11.65 -10.99
N LYS A 37 5.03 -12.55 -11.97
CA LYS A 37 4.73 -13.97 -11.75
C LYS A 37 5.97 -14.75 -12.13
N GLN A 38 6.46 -15.59 -11.23
CA GLN A 38 7.61 -16.43 -11.54
C GLN A 38 7.17 -17.49 -12.56
N GLN A 39 7.98 -17.73 -13.60
CA GLN A 39 7.71 -18.84 -14.51
C GLN A 39 7.68 -20.14 -13.69
N ASN A 40 6.64 -20.95 -13.89
CA ASN A 40 6.38 -22.23 -13.23
C ASN A 40 5.90 -22.20 -11.77
N LYS A 41 5.53 -21.03 -11.22
CA LYS A 41 4.80 -20.95 -9.95
C LYS A 41 3.42 -20.33 -10.15
N SER A 42 2.46 -20.76 -9.34
CA SER A 42 1.12 -20.15 -9.28
C SER A 42 1.15 -18.73 -8.72
N ASP A 43 2.16 -18.43 -7.90
CA ASP A 43 2.14 -17.28 -7.01
C ASP A 43 2.64 -16.00 -7.70
N PHE A 44 2.07 -14.89 -7.25
CA PHE A 44 2.48 -13.56 -7.66
C PHE A 44 3.37 -12.93 -6.59
N HIS A 45 4.41 -12.24 -7.04
CA HIS A 45 5.21 -11.35 -6.21
C HIS A 45 4.99 -9.91 -6.65
N ILE A 46 5.26 -8.99 -5.74
CA ILE A 46 5.24 -7.56 -6.03
C ILE A 46 6.59 -6.95 -5.70
N ILE A 47 7.02 -6.02 -6.55
CA ILE A 47 8.18 -5.17 -6.32
C ILE A 47 7.66 -3.84 -5.83
N VAL A 48 8.15 -3.40 -4.67
CA VAL A 48 7.61 -2.25 -3.95
C VAL A 48 8.70 -1.34 -3.43
N GLN A 49 8.35 -0.09 -3.14
CA GLN A 49 9.18 0.82 -2.34
C GLN A 49 8.40 1.26 -1.12
N THR A 50 9.06 1.46 0.01
CA THR A 50 8.44 1.97 1.24
C THR A 50 8.74 3.45 1.46
N PHE A 51 7.89 4.13 2.22
CA PHE A 51 8.13 5.49 2.66
C PHE A 51 9.00 5.47 3.92
N LEU A 52 10.17 6.13 3.87
CA LEU A 52 11.11 6.13 4.99
C LEU A 52 10.72 7.13 6.10
N ASN A 53 9.91 8.14 5.76
CA ASN A 53 9.37 9.11 6.71
C ASN A 53 7.85 9.00 6.72
N CYS A 54 7.34 8.05 7.52
CA CYS A 54 5.93 7.78 7.68
C CYS A 54 5.56 8.03 9.15
N LEU A 55 4.76 9.06 9.39
CA LEU A 55 4.30 9.44 10.73
C LEU A 55 2.79 9.25 10.82
N HIS A 56 2.30 8.80 11.97
CA HIS A 56 0.88 8.81 12.26
C HIS A 56 0.35 10.24 12.22
N PHE A 57 -0.83 10.43 11.62
CA PHE A 57 -1.43 11.76 11.51
C PHE A 57 -1.92 12.31 12.86
N TYR A 58 -2.31 11.44 13.80
CA TYR A 58 -2.86 11.83 15.11
C TYR A 58 -1.97 11.35 16.26
N SER A 59 -1.93 12.13 17.36
CA SER A 59 -1.12 11.86 18.56
C SER A 59 -1.94 11.37 19.78
N SER A 60 -3.27 11.28 19.70
CA SER A 60 -4.19 10.85 20.79
C SER A 60 -5.56 10.36 20.23
N PRO A 61 -6.41 9.64 21.01
CA PRO A 61 -7.25 8.56 20.47
C PRO A 61 -8.62 8.93 19.86
N THR A 62 -9.04 8.02 18.96
CA THR A 62 -10.15 8.03 17.98
C THR A 62 -11.29 7.06 18.32
N LEU A 63 -12.50 7.36 17.84
CA LEU A 63 -13.55 6.37 17.55
C LEU A 63 -14.19 6.61 16.16
N SER A 64 -13.71 5.89 15.15
CA SER A 64 -14.49 4.86 14.44
C SER A 64 -13.48 3.84 13.90
N SER A 65 -13.75 2.57 14.12
CA SER A 65 -12.74 1.52 14.27
C SER A 65 -11.83 1.33 13.04
N ASN A 66 -10.53 1.50 13.30
CA ASN A 66 -9.38 0.89 12.59
C ASN A 66 -8.79 1.61 11.36
N LEU A 67 -9.24 2.82 10.99
CA LEU A 67 -8.60 3.57 9.91
C LEU A 67 -7.22 4.10 10.35
N GLY A 68 -6.16 3.50 9.83
CA GLY A 68 -4.80 3.99 10.01
C GLY A 68 -4.50 5.11 9.02
N THR A 69 -4.39 6.33 9.52
CA THR A 69 -4.06 7.53 8.72
C THR A 69 -2.64 8.01 9.01
N PHE A 70 -1.89 8.27 7.94
CA PHE A 70 -0.46 8.58 7.99
C PHE A 70 -0.12 9.76 7.09
N ILE A 71 0.88 10.54 7.48
CA ILE A 71 1.53 11.53 6.63
C ILE A 71 2.81 10.90 6.11
N VAL A 72 3.00 10.91 4.79
CA VAL A 72 4.20 10.39 4.13
C VAL A 72 4.87 11.49 3.30
N ASN A 73 6.20 11.45 3.24
CA ASN A 73 6.98 12.25 2.30
C ASN A 73 7.15 11.46 0.98
N THR A 74 6.64 12.01 -0.13
CA THR A 74 6.66 11.35 -1.44
C THR A 74 8.01 11.34 -2.14
N LEU A 75 8.96 12.19 -1.69
CA LEU A 75 10.32 12.27 -2.22
C LEU A 75 11.29 11.30 -1.52
N PHE A 76 10.92 10.78 -0.35
CA PHE A 76 11.80 9.96 0.50
C PHE A 76 11.34 8.50 0.54
N LEU A 77 11.59 7.81 -0.59
CA LEU A 77 11.29 6.39 -0.79
C LEU A 77 12.54 5.53 -0.57
N SER A 78 12.34 4.29 -0.12
CA SER A 78 13.41 3.28 -0.09
C SER A 78 13.80 2.82 -1.49
N ASP A 79 14.91 2.08 -1.56
CA ASP A 79 15.18 1.19 -2.68
C ASP A 79 14.06 0.16 -2.87
N GLU A 80 13.95 -0.36 -4.08
CA GLU A 80 12.98 -1.40 -4.41
C GLU A 80 13.32 -2.73 -3.72
N PHE A 81 12.29 -3.40 -3.21
CA PHE A 81 12.42 -4.75 -2.65
C PHE A 81 11.25 -5.64 -3.05
N VAL A 82 11.47 -6.95 -2.94
CA VAL A 82 10.48 -7.98 -3.29
C VAL A 82 9.73 -8.42 -2.04
N THR A 83 8.41 -8.55 -2.15
CA THR A 83 7.55 -9.13 -1.10
C THR A 83 6.43 -9.97 -1.72
N ASN A 84 5.81 -10.83 -0.91
CA ASN A 84 4.72 -11.69 -1.37
C ASN A 84 3.38 -10.97 -1.29
N VAL A 85 2.45 -11.34 -2.18
CA VAL A 85 1.09 -10.81 -2.14
C VAL A 85 0.39 -11.14 -0.82
N THR A 86 0.70 -12.29 -0.22
CA THR A 86 0.19 -12.73 1.08
C THR A 86 0.64 -11.86 2.26
N ASP A 87 1.63 -10.99 2.06
CA ASP A 87 2.11 -10.05 3.08
C ASP A 87 1.33 -8.73 3.08
N ILE A 88 0.45 -8.50 2.09
CA ILE A 88 -0.46 -7.35 2.06
C ILE A 88 -1.54 -7.53 3.14
N LYS A 89 -1.70 -6.52 3.99
CA LYS A 89 -2.73 -6.47 5.02
C LYS A 89 -3.94 -5.64 4.59
N TYR A 90 -3.71 -4.45 4.03
CA TYR A 90 -4.79 -3.53 3.61
C TYR A 90 -4.47 -2.82 2.30
N LYS A 91 -5.51 -2.50 1.52
CA LYS A 91 -5.41 -1.47 0.47
C LYS A 91 -5.38 -0.09 1.12
N CYS A 92 -4.62 0.83 0.55
CA CYS A 92 -4.55 2.21 1.03
C CYS A 92 -5.20 3.17 0.03
N PHE A 93 -5.75 4.27 0.55
CA PHE A 93 -6.18 5.42 -0.22
C PHE A 93 -5.16 6.54 -0.02
N PHE A 94 -4.69 7.11 -1.14
CA PHE A 94 -3.64 8.11 -1.18
C PHE A 94 -4.21 9.45 -1.61
N VAL A 95 -3.96 10.47 -0.80
CA VAL A 95 -4.41 11.85 -1.03
C VAL A 95 -3.19 12.77 -1.03
N PRO A 96 -2.76 13.30 -2.19
CA PRO A 96 -1.70 14.29 -2.22
C PRO A 96 -2.17 15.58 -1.54
N VAL A 97 -1.34 16.14 -0.66
CA VAL A 97 -1.60 17.42 0.03
C VAL A 97 -0.70 18.52 -0.55
N SER A 98 0.53 18.15 -0.94
CA SER A 98 1.45 19.01 -1.68
C SER A 98 2.33 18.14 -2.60
N ASN A 99 3.31 18.75 -3.27
CA ASN A 99 4.27 18.03 -4.11
C ASN A 99 5.09 16.99 -3.34
N GLU A 100 5.30 17.22 -2.04
CA GLU A 100 6.20 16.42 -1.21
C GLU A 100 5.48 15.67 -0.09
N LYS A 101 4.19 15.96 0.14
CA LYS A 101 3.42 15.39 1.24
C LYS A 101 2.13 14.78 0.76
N ALA A 102 1.81 13.62 1.30
CA ALA A 102 0.53 12.97 1.09
C ALA A 102 -0.01 12.39 2.40
N ILE A 103 -1.34 12.33 2.46
CA ILE A 103 -2.05 11.56 3.48
C ILE A 103 -2.36 10.19 2.89
N VAL A 104 -2.02 9.15 3.64
CA VAL A 104 -2.36 7.77 3.31
C VAL A 104 -3.26 7.23 4.39
N THR A 105 -4.44 6.74 4.01
CA THR A 105 -5.35 6.05 4.95
C THR A 105 -5.51 4.59 4.54
N THR A 106 -5.49 3.67 5.48
CA THR A 106 -5.91 2.29 5.23
C THR A 106 -7.39 2.27 4.90
N LEU A 107 -7.80 1.41 3.97
CA LEU A 107 -9.19 1.15 3.69
C LEU A 107 -9.64 -0.06 4.50
N CYS A 108 -10.27 0.18 5.64
CA CYS A 108 -10.89 -0.86 6.45
C CYS A 108 -12.24 -1.25 5.87
N HIS A 109 -12.22 -2.15 4.89
CA HIS A 109 -13.35 -3.04 4.75
C HIS A 109 -12.86 -4.38 5.28
N SER A 110 -13.19 -4.65 6.54
CA SER A 110 -13.43 -6.03 6.90
C SER A 110 -14.50 -6.53 5.94
N ILE A 111 -14.17 -7.55 5.16
CA ILE A 111 -15.21 -8.50 4.77
C ILE A 111 -15.64 -9.07 6.12
N SER A 112 -16.73 -8.53 6.67
CA SER A 112 -17.48 -9.24 7.71
C SER A 112 -17.75 -10.64 7.17
N GLU A 113 -17.45 -11.62 8.01
CA GLU A 113 -17.52 -13.07 7.85
C GLU A 113 -18.45 -13.60 6.75
#